data_AF-A0A136NPS7-F1
#
_entry.id   AF-A0A136NPS7-F1
#
_cell.length_a   1.000
_cell.length_b   1.000
_cell.length_c   1.000
_cell.angle_alpha   90.00
_cell.angle_beta   90.00
_cell.angle_gamma   90.00
#
_symmetry.space_group_name_H-M   'P 1'
#
loop_
_entity.id
_entity.type
_entity.pdbx_description
1 polymer ?
#
loop_
_entity_poly.entity_id
_entity_poly.type
_entity_poly.pdbx_seq_one_letter_code
_entity_poly.pdbx_strand_id
1 'polypeptide(L)'
;MKILLYILIPVLILQDLYAQNDGINKLSSSFKIVRLKYSGGGDWYNDPSAEVNMMDYLKKNTVIDVDESKFYSVDLSSDDIFNYPFILITGHGNITFSDSEVKRLRQYLERGGFLYADDDYGMDKS
;
A
#
# COMPACT_ATOMS: atom_id res chain seq x y z
N MET A 1 33.23 14.20 -43.78
CA MET A 1 32.38 14.88 -42.79
C MET A 1 30.94 14.35 -42.74
N LYS A 2 30.27 14.10 -43.88
CA LYS A 2 28.88 13.59 -43.91
C LYS A 2 28.69 12.17 -43.34
N ILE A 3 29.64 11.25 -43.57
CA ILE A 3 29.61 9.87 -43.03
C ILE A 3 29.62 9.84 -41.49
N LEU A 4 30.35 10.76 -40.86
CA LEU A 4 30.40 10.87 -39.41
C LEU A 4 29.02 11.25 -38.83
N LEU A 5 28.27 12.10 -39.53
CA LEU A 5 26.92 12.52 -39.16
C LEU A 5 25.91 11.34 -39.20
N TYR A 6 26.03 10.48 -40.22
CA TYR A 6 25.16 9.31 -40.36
C TYR A 6 25.41 8.23 -39.31
N ILE A 7 26.56 8.23 -38.63
CA ILE A 7 26.83 7.34 -37.49
C ILE A 7 26.44 8.02 -36.17
N LEU A 8 26.71 9.32 -36.01
CA LEU A 8 26.42 10.02 -34.76
C LEU A 8 24.92 10.10 -34.46
N ILE A 9 24.10 10.38 -35.48
CA ILE A 9 22.65 10.54 -35.32
C ILE A 9 21.96 9.26 -34.81
N PRO A 10 22.14 8.07 -35.41
CA PRO A 10 21.54 6.86 -34.88
C PRO A 10 22.10 6.47 -33.52
N VAL A 11 23.39 6.75 -33.23
CA VAL A 11 23.96 6.49 -31.89
C VAL A 11 23.33 7.36 -30.82
N LEU A 12 23.09 8.65 -31.10
CA LEU A 12 22.35 9.56 -30.21
C LEU A 12 20.90 9.10 -30.00
N ILE A 13 20.20 8.72 -31.08
CA ILE A 13 18.81 8.22 -30.99
C ILE A 13 18.74 6.89 -30.21
N LEU A 14 19.71 5.99 -30.39
CA LEU A 14 19.80 4.75 -29.64
C LEU A 14 20.02 5.01 -28.15
N GLN A 15 20.87 5.98 -27.79
CA GLN A 15 21.09 6.36 -26.39
C GLN A 15 19.81 6.87 -25.71
N ASP A 16 19.03 7.70 -26.40
CA ASP A 16 17.74 8.19 -25.87
C ASP A 16 16.72 7.05 -25.68
N LEU A 17 16.71 6.06 -26.60
CA LEU A 17 15.87 4.87 -26.43
C LEU A 17 16.32 3.99 -25.25
N TYR A 18 17.62 3.84 -25.02
CA TYR A 18 18.14 3.10 -23.85
C TYR A 18 17.89 3.86 -22.55
N ALA A 19 17.99 5.19 -22.53
CA ALA A 19 17.70 6.02 -21.35
C ALA A 19 16.22 5.99 -20.95
N GLN A 20 15.30 5.79 -21.90
CA GLN A 20 13.88 5.53 -21.58
C GLN A 20 13.63 4.09 -21.10
N ASN A 21 14.56 3.17 -21.35
CA ASN A 21 14.51 1.76 -20.96
C ASN A 21 15.33 1.44 -19.70
N ASP A 22 16.03 2.44 -19.13
CA ASP A 22 16.53 2.40 -17.76
C ASP A 22 15.29 2.42 -16.87
N GLY A 23 14.73 1.22 -16.68
CA GLY A 23 13.58 0.95 -15.84
C GLY A 23 13.72 1.80 -14.61
N ILE A 24 12.86 2.82 -14.52
CA ILE A 24 12.84 3.82 -13.45
C ILE A 24 13.12 3.02 -12.20
N ASN A 25 14.32 3.20 -11.64
CA ASN A 25 14.65 2.61 -10.35
C ASN A 25 13.47 3.00 -9.49
N LYS A 26 12.65 2.01 -9.11
CA LYS A 26 11.38 2.21 -8.41
C LYS A 26 11.72 2.79 -7.06
N LEU A 27 11.99 4.09 -7.05
CA LEU A 27 12.39 4.92 -5.92
C LEU A 27 11.16 5.28 -5.08
N SER A 28 9.97 4.80 -5.46
CA SER A 28 8.74 4.86 -4.69
C SER A 28 8.43 3.52 -4.05
N SER A 29 8.29 3.52 -2.71
CA SER A 29 7.52 2.48 -2.03
C SER A 29 6.15 2.39 -2.69
N SER A 30 5.84 1.27 -3.35
CA SER A 30 4.54 1.11 -3.99
C SER A 30 3.42 1.10 -2.96
N PHE A 31 2.27 1.66 -3.34
CA PHE A 31 1.08 1.70 -2.51
C PHE A 31 0.65 0.29 -2.09
N LYS A 32 0.29 0.14 -0.81
CA LYS A 32 -0.23 -1.09 -0.20
C LYS A 32 -1.40 -0.76 0.69
N ILE A 33 -2.43 -1.60 0.64
CA ILE A 33 -3.40 -1.70 1.73
C ILE A 33 -2.84 -2.70 2.73
N VAL A 34 -2.73 -2.28 3.99
CA VAL A 34 -2.21 -3.11 5.08
C VAL A 34 -3.25 -3.20 6.18
N ARG A 35 -3.63 -4.42 6.56
CA ARG A 35 -4.61 -4.64 7.62
C ARG A 35 -3.99 -4.47 9.00
N LEU A 36 -4.64 -3.66 9.84
CA LEU A 36 -4.25 -3.44 11.21
C LEU A 36 -4.67 -4.64 12.08
N LYS A 37 -3.69 -5.25 12.75
CA LYS A 37 -3.95 -6.28 13.76
C LYS A 37 -4.45 -5.62 15.04
N TYR A 38 -5.41 -6.26 15.70
CA TYR A 38 -5.94 -5.82 16.99
C TYR A 38 -6.23 -7.01 17.90
N SER A 39 -6.31 -6.73 19.20
CA SER A 39 -6.73 -7.68 20.23
C SER A 39 -8.23 -7.52 20.53
N GLY A 40 -8.81 -8.40 21.34
CA GLY A 40 -10.20 -8.24 21.82
C GLY A 40 -11.13 -9.40 21.48
N GLY A 41 -10.58 -10.47 20.90
CA GLY A 41 -11.32 -11.68 20.54
C GLY A 41 -12.03 -11.59 19.20
N GLY A 42 -11.87 -10.49 18.46
CA GLY A 42 -12.31 -10.37 17.08
C GLY A 42 -11.37 -10.99 16.06
N ASP A 43 -11.86 -11.13 14.83
CA ASP A 43 -11.21 -11.82 13.72
C ASP A 43 -10.65 -10.84 12.68
N TRP A 44 -9.64 -10.05 13.07
CA TRP A 44 -8.92 -9.12 12.18
C TRP A 44 -8.36 -9.76 10.89
N TYR A 45 -8.33 -11.09 10.78
CA TYR A 45 -7.85 -11.86 9.64
C TYR A 45 -8.97 -12.34 8.71
N ASN A 46 -10.21 -11.88 8.91
CA ASN A 46 -11.35 -12.21 8.07
C ASN A 46 -11.19 -11.66 6.64
N ASP A 47 -11.90 -12.31 5.70
CA ASP A 47 -12.01 -11.93 4.29
C ASP A 47 -10.75 -11.32 3.63
N PRO A 48 -9.58 -12.00 3.69
CA PRO A 48 -8.32 -11.44 3.20
C PRO A 48 -8.27 -11.25 1.68
N SER A 49 -9.24 -11.81 0.94
CA SER A 49 -9.37 -11.63 -0.50
C SER A 49 -9.87 -10.23 -0.86
N ALA A 50 -10.52 -9.51 0.05
CA ALA A 50 -11.06 -8.17 -0.21
C ALA A 50 -9.96 -7.18 -0.62
N GLU A 51 -8.86 -7.12 0.14
CA GLU A 51 -7.74 -6.23 -0.17
C GLU A 51 -6.96 -6.70 -1.39
N VAL A 52 -6.82 -8.01 -1.59
CA VAL A 52 -6.19 -8.56 -2.81
C VAL A 52 -6.95 -8.10 -4.04
N ASN A 53 -8.28 -8.26 -4.04
CA ASN A 53 -9.15 -7.83 -5.13
C ASN A 53 -9.11 -6.31 -5.32
N MET A 54 -9.07 -5.53 -4.24
CA MET A 54 -8.97 -4.07 -4.30
C MET A 54 -7.63 -3.61 -4.89
N MET A 55 -6.53 -4.24 -4.50
CA MET A 55 -5.19 -3.98 -5.03
C MET A 55 -5.12 -4.31 -6.54
N ASP A 56 -5.69 -5.43 -6.96
CA ASP A 56 -5.82 -5.79 -8.38
C ASP A 56 -6.67 -4.78 -9.16
N TYR A 57 -7.78 -4.34 -8.57
CA TYR A 57 -8.64 -3.34 -9.16
C TYR A 57 -7.91 -2.00 -9.34
N LEU A 58 -7.20 -1.52 -8.31
CA LEU A 58 -6.43 -0.28 -8.37
C LEU A 58 -5.35 -0.36 -9.45
N LYS A 59 -4.62 -1.49 -9.51
CA LYS A 59 -3.58 -1.74 -10.52
C LYS A 59 -4.13 -1.74 -11.95
N LYS A 60 -5.35 -2.24 -12.16
CA LYS A 60 -5.98 -2.31 -13.48
C LYS A 60 -6.64 -1.00 -13.92
N ASN A 61 -7.20 -0.24 -12.98
CA ASN A 61 -8.12 0.86 -13.29
C ASN A 61 -7.57 2.25 -12.95
N THR A 62 -6.36 2.35 -12.42
CA THR A 62 -5.74 3.63 -12.04
C THR A 62 -4.28 3.69 -12.49
N VAL A 63 -3.68 4.87 -12.37
CA VAL A 63 -2.23 5.08 -12.58
C VAL A 63 -1.42 4.94 -11.28
N ILE A 64 -2.04 4.49 -10.18
CA ILE A 64 -1.36 4.31 -8.90
C ILE A 64 -0.34 3.17 -9.03
N ASP A 65 0.88 3.42 -8.58
CA ASP A 65 1.91 2.40 -8.45
C ASP A 65 1.62 1.51 -7.24
N VAL A 66 0.84 0.46 -7.46
CA VAL A 66 0.42 -0.53 -6.46
C VAL A 66 1.45 -1.66 -6.37
N ASP A 67 1.68 -2.17 -5.15
CA ASP A 67 2.57 -3.32 -4.93
C ASP A 67 1.91 -4.63 -5.40
N GLU A 68 2.52 -5.77 -5.08
CA GLU A 68 1.93 -7.08 -5.28
C GLU A 68 0.57 -7.18 -4.57
N SER A 69 -0.45 -7.61 -5.30
CA SER A 69 -1.81 -7.86 -4.81
C SER A 69 -1.82 -9.09 -3.90
N LYS A 70 -1.41 -8.90 -2.66
CA LYS A 70 -1.43 -9.90 -1.60
C LYS A 70 -1.94 -9.30 -0.31
N PHE A 71 -2.33 -10.18 0.61
CA PHE A 71 -2.71 -9.76 1.95
C PHE A 71 -1.46 -9.31 2.73
N TYR A 72 -1.52 -8.11 3.31
CA TYR A 72 -0.51 -7.57 4.22
C TYR A 72 -1.16 -7.22 5.54
N SER A 73 -0.42 -7.37 6.64
CA SER A 73 -0.88 -6.93 7.96
C SER A 73 0.24 -6.27 8.75
N VAL A 74 -0.12 -5.40 9.68
CA VAL A 74 0.80 -4.69 10.56
C VAL A 74 0.26 -4.67 11.99
N ASP A 75 1.18 -4.73 12.94
CA ASP A 75 0.89 -4.66 14.37
C ASP A 75 1.15 -3.23 14.87
N LEU A 76 0.27 -2.70 15.73
CA LEU A 76 0.47 -1.39 16.33
C LEU A 76 1.73 -1.32 17.18
N SER A 77 2.22 -2.44 17.72
CA SER A 77 3.48 -2.52 18.47
C SER A 77 4.74 -2.42 17.59
N SER A 78 4.62 -2.64 16.27
CA SER A 78 5.75 -2.51 15.32
C SER A 78 5.89 -1.07 14.83
N ASP A 79 7.13 -0.61 14.67
CA ASP A 79 7.43 0.68 13.99
C ASP A 79 7.12 0.65 12.50
N ASP A 80 6.88 -0.53 11.91
CA ASP A 80 6.48 -0.66 10.51
C ASP A 80 5.19 0.09 10.18
N ILE A 81 4.31 0.34 11.16
CA ILE A 81 3.08 1.10 10.93
C ILE A 81 3.36 2.48 10.32
N PHE A 82 4.49 3.10 10.65
CA PHE A 82 4.87 4.42 10.14
C PHE A 82 5.36 4.39 8.69
N ASN A 83 5.57 3.22 8.11
CA ASN A 83 5.94 3.05 6.69
C ASN A 83 4.71 2.99 5.76
N TYR A 84 3.49 2.89 6.31
CA TYR A 84 2.26 2.71 5.55
C TYR A 84 1.35 3.93 5.65
N PRO A 85 1.23 4.77 4.61
CA PRO A 85 0.38 5.97 4.68
C PRO A 85 -1.12 5.64 4.75
N PHE A 86 -1.50 4.40 4.45
CA PHE A 86 -2.87 3.91 4.46
C PHE A 86 -2.93 2.55 5.15
N ILE A 87 -3.74 2.44 6.21
CA ILE A 87 -4.03 1.19 6.89
C ILE A 87 -5.54 0.96 6.93
N LEU A 88 -5.94 -0.31 6.91
CA LEU A 88 -7.33 -0.73 6.97
C LEU A 88 -7.59 -1.49 8.26
N ILE A 89 -8.73 -1.26 8.90
CA ILE A 89 -9.22 -2.06 10.01
C ILE A 89 -10.63 -2.57 9.67
N THR A 90 -10.84 -3.87 9.87
CA THR A 90 -12.13 -4.55 9.69
C THR A 90 -12.15 -5.80 10.56
N GLY A 91 -13.33 -6.41 10.69
CA GLY A 91 -13.54 -7.66 11.38
C GLY A 91 -14.66 -7.57 12.41
N HIS A 92 -14.97 -8.71 12.99
CA HIS A 92 -16.12 -8.92 13.83
C HIS A 92 -15.73 -8.94 15.32
N GLY A 93 -16.65 -8.54 16.18
CA GLY A 93 -16.45 -8.55 17.63
C GLY A 93 -15.70 -7.33 18.17
N ASN A 94 -15.06 -7.48 19.33
CA ASN A 94 -14.46 -6.33 20.02
C ASN A 94 -13.05 -6.04 19.50
N ILE A 95 -12.84 -4.76 19.18
CA ILE A 95 -11.52 -4.20 18.92
C ILE A 95 -11.01 -3.59 20.23
N THR A 96 -9.87 -4.06 20.70
CA THR A 96 -9.21 -3.56 21.91
C THR A 96 -7.75 -3.24 21.63
N PHE A 97 -7.30 -2.14 22.23
CA PHE A 97 -5.93 -1.66 22.17
C PHE A 97 -5.44 -1.39 23.59
N SER A 98 -4.18 -1.72 23.86
CA SER A 98 -3.46 -1.27 25.04
C SER A 98 -3.21 0.24 25.00
N ASP A 99 -2.90 0.84 26.15
CA ASP A 99 -2.56 2.26 26.23
C ASP A 99 -1.39 2.66 25.33
N SER A 100 -0.41 1.75 25.13
CA SER A 100 0.69 1.98 24.20
C SER A 100 0.24 1.96 22.75
N GLU A 101 -0.62 1.02 22.38
CA GLU A 101 -1.16 0.92 21.01
C GLU A 101 -2.04 2.13 20.68
N VAL A 102 -2.88 2.60 21.62
CA VAL A 102 -3.68 3.82 21.46
C VAL A 102 -2.80 5.04 21.22
N LYS A 103 -1.72 5.20 21.99
CA LYS A 103 -0.77 6.31 21.80
C LYS A 103 -0.09 6.25 20.43
N ARG A 104 0.27 5.05 19.97
CA ARG A 104 0.93 4.85 18.68
C ARG A 104 -0.03 5.09 17.51
N LEU A 105 -1.28 4.61 17.60
CA LEU A 105 -2.32 4.89 16.60
C LEU A 105 -2.61 6.39 16.52
N ARG A 106 -2.70 7.09 17.66
CA ARG A 106 -2.82 8.55 17.68
C ARG A 106 -1.65 9.22 16.96
N GLN A 107 -0.41 8.84 17.30
CA GLN A 107 0.78 9.39 16.67
C GLN A 107 0.81 9.13 15.15
N TYR A 108 0.36 7.96 14.71
CA TYR A 108 0.23 7.61 13.29
C TYR A 108 -0.72 8.58 12.57
N LEU A 109 -1.91 8.78 13.11
CA LEU A 109 -2.93 9.68 12.54
C LEU A 109 -2.47 11.15 12.55
N GLU A 110 -1.89 11.61 13.67
CA GLU A 110 -1.36 12.97 13.80
C GLU A 110 -0.19 13.26 12.84
N ARG A 111 0.52 12.23 12.38
CA ARG A 111 1.59 12.33 11.38
C ARG A 111 1.10 12.20 9.93
N GLY A 112 -0.21 12.18 9.72
CA GLY A 112 -0.83 12.14 8.39
C GLY A 112 -1.13 10.74 7.88
N GLY A 113 -1.02 9.70 8.72
CA GLY A 113 -1.49 8.37 8.39
C GLY A 113 -3.02 8.33 8.23
N PHE A 114 -3.51 7.49 7.32
CA PHE A 114 -4.93 7.34 7.05
C PHE A 114 -5.43 5.96 7.52
N LEU A 115 -6.47 5.95 8.35
CA LEU A 115 -7.15 4.73 8.79
C LEU A 115 -8.50 4.61 8.09
N TYR A 116 -8.66 3.57 7.28
CA TYR A 116 -9.95 3.15 6.74
C TYR A 116 -10.57 2.11 7.67
N ALA A 117 -11.69 2.44 8.31
CA ALA A 117 -12.44 1.52 9.17
C ALA A 117 -13.67 1.01 8.44
N ASP A 118 -13.75 -0.31 8.29
CA ASP A 118 -14.84 -1.04 7.63
C ASP A 118 -15.54 -1.92 8.67
N ASP A 119 -16.86 -1.88 8.70
CA ASP A 119 -17.67 -2.77 9.53
C ASP A 119 -18.40 -3.74 8.61
N ASP A 120 -17.86 -4.95 8.52
CA ASP A 120 -18.32 -6.02 7.64
C ASP A 120 -19.25 -7.03 8.33
N TYR A 121 -19.56 -6.82 9.62
CA TYR A 121 -20.41 -7.74 10.39
C TYR A 121 -21.90 -7.66 10.04
N GLY A 122 -22.31 -6.56 9.39
CA GLY A 122 -23.70 -6.27 9.08
C GLY A 122 -24.49 -5.76 10.31
N MET A 123 -25.49 -4.92 10.07
CA MET A 123 -26.38 -4.46 11.14
C MET A 123 -27.40 -5.56 11.47
N ASP A 124 -27.21 -6.31 12.55
CA ASP A 124 -28.32 -7.05 13.15
C ASP A 124 -29.37 -6.06 13.69
N LYS A 125 -30.64 -6.46 13.73
CA LYS A 125 -31.71 -5.63 14.27
C LYS A 125 -31.42 -5.38 15.75
N SER A 126 -31.04 -4.15 16.05
CA SER A 126 -31.03 -3.61 17.41
C SER A 126 -32.42 -3.69 18.04
#